data_AF-A0A7Y3LNB8-F1
#
_entry.id   AF-A0A7Y3LNB8-F1
#
_cell.length_a   1.000
_cell.length_b   1.000
_cell.length_c   1.000
_cell.angle_alpha   90.00
_cell.angle_beta   90.00
_cell.angle_gamma   90.00
#
_symmetry.space_group_name_H-M   'P 1'
#
loop_
_entity.id
_entity.type
_entity.pdbx_description
1 polymer ?
#
loop_
_entity_poly.entity_id
_entity_poly.type
_entity_poly.pdbx_seq_one_letter_code
_entity_poly.pdbx_strand_id
1 'polypeptide(L)'
;MRTRRERIQDRGAEINNKITALNGALLFVLLGLVGLTLPLVHKALWVHIFLGMLIVPPILLKLVTTGYRFFSYYMDRPAYKRRGPPNMILRLLAPFVVALTVIVIASGIALVLVPPRERLSFLFIHRASFVLWFGSMTIHVLGHIVETLKVSMEEWLGKSPIRGFWFRASLVISSAIIGLLVALWFLPYGNGWFL
;
A
#
# COMPACT_ATOMS: atom_id res chain seq x y z
N MET A 1 16.51 11.72 31.46
CA MET A 1 15.22 12.33 31.08
C MET A 1 15.25 12.71 29.60
N ARG A 2 14.20 12.43 28.80
CA ARG A 2 14.14 12.82 27.38
C ARG A 2 13.87 14.32 27.23
N THR A 3 14.54 14.98 26.30
CA THR A 3 14.30 16.39 25.96
C THR A 3 12.94 16.61 25.29
N ARG A 4 12.43 17.84 25.27
CA ARG A 4 11.17 18.19 24.56
C ARG A 4 11.24 17.81 23.08
N ARG A 5 12.39 18.03 22.44
CA ARG A 5 12.63 17.70 21.03
C ARG A 5 12.54 16.19 20.77
N GLU A 6 13.13 15.38 21.64
CA GLU A 6 13.05 13.92 21.53
C GLU A 6 11.63 13.39 21.70
N ARG A 7 10.85 13.94 22.65
CA ARG A 7 9.45 13.57 22.82
C ARG A 7 8.60 13.88 21.59
N ILE A 8 8.85 15.02 20.93
CA ILE A 8 8.16 15.37 19.67
C ILE A 8 8.53 14.40 18.56
N GLN A 9 9.81 14.06 18.42
CA GLN A 9 10.27 13.10 17.41
C GLN A 9 9.72 11.68 17.65
N ASP A 10 9.69 11.22 18.90
CA ASP A 10 9.12 9.92 19.28
C ASP A 10 7.63 9.83 18.93
N ARG A 11 6.90 10.91 19.22
CA ARG A 11 5.48 11.05 18.86
C ARG A 11 5.28 11.05 17.35
N GLY A 12 6.13 11.73 16.58
CA GLY A 12 6.09 11.71 15.12
C GLY A 12 6.32 10.32 14.53
N ALA A 13 7.30 9.58 15.05
CA ALA A 13 7.56 8.20 14.65
C ALA A 13 6.36 7.27 14.97
N GLU A 14 5.67 7.52 16.09
CA GLU A 14 4.48 6.74 16.45
C GLU A 14 3.27 7.05 15.58
N ILE A 15 3.04 8.33 15.28
CA ILE A 15 1.99 8.76 14.35
C ILE A 15 2.19 8.12 12.98
N ASN A 16 3.42 8.14 12.46
CA ASN A 16 3.77 7.47 11.22
C ASN A 16 3.47 5.95 11.27
N ASN A 17 3.82 5.27 12.37
CA ASN A 17 3.52 3.85 12.56
C ASN A 17 2.01 3.57 12.51
N LYS A 18 1.21 4.42 13.18
CA LYS A 18 -0.25 4.28 13.25
C LYS A 18 -0.92 4.51 11.90
N ILE A 19 -0.51 5.53 11.14
CA ILE A 19 -0.98 5.73 9.75
C ILE A 19 -0.59 4.53 8.88
N THR A 20 0.64 4.04 9.02
CA THR A 20 1.15 2.88 8.26
C THR A 20 0.35 1.60 8.55
N ALA A 21 -0.05 1.39 9.80
CA ALA A 21 -0.85 0.25 10.23
C ALA A 21 -2.29 0.36 9.74
N LEU A 22 -2.97 1.50 9.99
CA LEU A 22 -4.34 1.74 9.53
C LEU A 22 -4.47 1.60 8.00
N ASN A 23 -3.55 2.22 7.25
CA ASN A 23 -3.51 2.09 5.80
C ASN A 23 -3.15 0.65 5.37
N GLY A 24 -2.31 -0.05 6.14
CA GLY A 24 -2.00 -1.46 5.92
C GLY A 24 -3.23 -2.36 6.05
N ALA A 25 -4.10 -2.11 7.02
CA ALA A 25 -5.36 -2.84 7.18
C ALA A 25 -6.33 -2.58 6.02
N LEU A 26 -6.45 -1.31 5.57
CA LEU A 26 -7.22 -0.97 4.36
C LEU A 26 -6.67 -1.70 3.13
N LEU A 27 -5.35 -1.62 2.91
CA LEU A 27 -4.68 -2.27 1.78
C LEU A 27 -4.85 -3.78 1.81
N PHE A 28 -4.82 -4.42 2.98
CA PHE A 28 -5.07 -5.85 3.11
C PHE A 28 -6.45 -6.24 2.57
N VAL A 29 -7.49 -5.48 2.93
CA VAL A 29 -8.86 -5.69 2.43
C VAL A 29 -8.92 -5.43 0.92
N LEU A 30 -8.40 -4.29 0.45
CA LEU A 30 -8.44 -3.92 -0.97
C LEU A 30 -7.67 -4.91 -1.85
N LEU A 31 -6.48 -5.36 -1.42
CA LEU A 31 -5.72 -6.40 -2.13
C LEU A 31 -6.46 -7.73 -2.16
N GLY A 32 -7.14 -8.09 -1.07
CA GLY A 32 -8.04 -9.26 -1.04
C GLY A 32 -9.14 -9.14 -2.10
N LEU A 33 -9.83 -8.00 -2.15
CA LEU A 33 -10.88 -7.74 -3.14
C LEU A 33 -10.35 -7.78 -4.58
N VAL A 34 -9.20 -7.15 -4.85
CA VAL A 34 -8.53 -7.27 -6.17
C VAL A 34 -8.20 -8.74 -6.47
N GLY A 35 -7.67 -9.48 -5.51
CA GLY A 35 -7.33 -10.90 -5.65
C GLY A 35 -8.54 -11.77 -6.00
N LEU A 36 -9.71 -11.48 -5.45
CA LEU A 36 -10.96 -12.20 -5.77
C LEU A 36 -11.42 -12.02 -7.22
N THR A 37 -10.98 -10.95 -7.90
CA THR A 37 -11.30 -10.76 -9.32
C THR A 37 -10.46 -11.64 -10.25
N LEU A 38 -9.32 -12.20 -9.79
CA LEU A 38 -8.36 -12.91 -10.63
C LEU A 38 -8.92 -14.17 -11.32
N PRO A 39 -9.63 -15.08 -10.62
CA PRO A 39 -10.17 -16.28 -11.27
C PRO A 39 -11.22 -15.96 -12.35
N LEU A 40 -11.81 -14.77 -12.26
CA LEU A 40 -12.88 -14.31 -13.12
C LEU A 40 -12.48 -13.09 -13.95
N VAL A 41 -11.18 -12.83 -14.14
CA VAL A 41 -10.72 -11.56 -14.76
C VAL A 41 -11.33 -11.34 -16.15
N HIS A 42 -11.63 -12.41 -16.89
CA HIS A 42 -12.29 -12.33 -18.20
C HIS A 42 -13.75 -11.85 -18.12
N LYS A 43 -14.45 -12.13 -17.01
CA LYS A 43 -15.85 -11.75 -16.76
C LYS A 43 -15.97 -10.49 -15.90
N ALA A 44 -14.95 -10.21 -15.08
CA ALA A 44 -14.91 -9.15 -14.09
C ALA A 44 -13.77 -8.15 -14.36
N LEU A 45 -13.34 -8.02 -15.62
CA LEU A 45 -12.21 -7.15 -16.02
C LEU A 45 -12.42 -5.72 -15.53
N TRP A 46 -13.64 -5.20 -15.67
CA TRP A 46 -14.04 -3.90 -15.17
C TRP A 46 -13.83 -3.72 -13.68
N VAL A 47 -14.22 -4.73 -12.89
CA VAL A 47 -14.06 -4.72 -11.44
C VAL A 47 -12.57 -4.78 -11.08
N HIS A 48 -11.78 -5.59 -11.79
CA HIS A 48 -10.34 -5.67 -11.61
C HIS A 48 -9.66 -4.32 -11.87
N ILE A 49 -9.97 -3.67 -13.00
CA ILE A 49 -9.44 -2.35 -13.36
C ILE A 49 -9.87 -1.31 -12.31
N PHE A 50 -11.15 -1.28 -11.95
CA PHE A 50 -11.68 -0.33 -10.97
C PHE A 50 -10.98 -0.46 -9.61
N LEU A 51 -10.90 -1.68 -9.07
CA LEU A 51 -10.24 -1.92 -7.79
C LEU A 51 -8.72 -1.68 -7.88
N GLY A 52 -8.12 -2.00 -9.03
CA GLY A 52 -6.71 -1.72 -9.32
C GLY A 52 -6.39 -0.23 -9.30
N MET A 53 -7.28 0.63 -9.81
CA MET A 53 -7.14 2.08 -9.73
C MET A 53 -7.44 2.64 -8.34
N LEU A 54 -8.45 2.08 -7.66
CA LEU A 54 -8.83 2.46 -6.30
C LEU A 54 -7.67 2.30 -5.32
N ILE A 55 -6.87 1.25 -5.47
CA ILE A 55 -5.78 0.96 -4.54
C ILE A 55 -4.52 1.80 -4.78
N VAL A 56 -4.38 2.49 -5.92
CA VAL A 56 -3.17 3.25 -6.26
C VAL A 56 -2.83 4.31 -5.19
N PRO A 57 -3.73 5.22 -4.78
CA PRO A 57 -3.36 6.24 -3.79
C PRO A 57 -3.10 5.69 -2.37
N PRO A 58 -3.86 4.69 -1.85
CA PRO A 58 -3.48 3.98 -0.64
C PRO A 58 -2.08 3.34 -0.71
N ILE A 59 -1.68 2.76 -1.85
CA ILE A 59 -0.31 2.25 -2.06
C ILE A 59 0.70 3.39 -1.96
N LEU A 60 0.46 4.53 -2.63
CA LEU A 60 1.34 5.69 -2.55
C LEU A 60 1.51 6.17 -1.10
N LEU A 61 0.42 6.24 -0.33
CA LEU A 61 0.47 6.57 1.09
C LEU A 61 1.33 5.58 1.88
N LYS A 62 1.23 4.27 1.59
CA LYS A 62 2.07 3.24 2.20
C LYS A 62 3.54 3.42 1.85
N LEU A 63 3.87 3.68 0.58
CA LEU A 63 5.24 3.90 0.12
C LEU A 63 5.86 5.15 0.76
N VAL A 64 5.12 6.26 0.84
CA VAL A 64 5.59 7.49 1.50
C VAL A 64 5.82 7.26 3.00
N THR A 65 4.87 6.65 3.70
CA THR A 65 4.97 6.46 5.15
C THR A 65 6.08 5.49 5.54
N THR A 66 6.23 4.38 4.82
CA THR A 66 7.30 3.39 5.04
C THR A 66 8.66 3.87 4.55
N GLY A 67 8.72 4.58 3.42
CA GLY A 67 9.93 5.22 2.90
C GLY A 67 10.46 6.29 3.86
N TYR A 68 9.59 7.15 4.39
CA TYR A 68 9.97 8.12 5.41
C TYR A 68 10.58 7.46 6.66
N ARG A 69 9.99 6.33 7.11
CA ARG A 69 10.52 5.52 8.21
C ARG A 69 11.88 4.93 7.87
N PHE A 70 12.04 4.37 6.67
CA PHE A 70 13.31 3.83 6.16
C PHE A 70 14.39 4.91 6.17
N PHE A 71 14.20 6.01 5.44
CA PHE A 71 15.21 7.08 5.37
C PHE A 71 15.51 7.67 6.75
N SER A 72 14.51 7.86 7.61
CA SER A 72 14.73 8.37 8.96
C SER A 72 15.59 7.44 9.83
N TYR A 73 15.48 6.12 9.63
CA TYR A 73 16.31 5.15 10.33
C TYR A 73 17.79 5.24 9.91
N TYR A 74 18.08 5.31 8.60
CA TYR A 74 19.46 5.39 8.08
C TYR A 74 20.09 6.77 8.17
N MET A 75 19.28 7.82 8.29
CA MET A 75 19.73 9.18 8.61
C MET A 75 19.88 9.38 10.12
N ASP A 76 19.99 8.29 10.88
CA ASP A 76 20.30 8.28 12.30
C ASP A 76 19.35 9.09 13.20
N ARG A 77 18.08 9.26 12.79
CA ARG A 77 17.12 9.99 13.62
C ARG A 77 16.86 9.21 14.92
N PRO A 78 17.14 9.78 16.11
CA PRO A 78 17.13 9.03 17.38
C PRO A 78 15.81 8.32 17.67
N ALA A 79 14.68 8.96 17.35
CA ALA A 79 13.35 8.39 17.54
C ALA A 79 13.07 7.12 16.71
N TYR A 80 13.71 6.99 15.54
CA TYR A 80 13.56 5.83 14.66
C TYR A 80 14.57 4.74 15.02
N LYS A 81 15.81 5.09 15.39
CA LYS A 81 16.79 4.10 15.90
C LYS A 81 16.33 3.41 17.17
N ARG A 82 15.74 4.16 18.11
CA ARG A 82 15.24 3.60 19.39
C ARG A 82 14.17 2.53 19.22
N ARG A 83 13.47 2.52 18.09
CA ARG A 83 12.45 1.49 17.77
C ARG A 83 13.06 0.17 17.28
N GLY A 84 14.38 0.11 17.15
CA GLY A 84 15.11 -1.08 16.76
C GLY A 84 15.17 -1.27 15.24
N PRO A 85 16.09 -2.14 14.77
CA PRO A 85 16.16 -2.51 13.36
C PRO A 85 14.91 -3.28 12.94
N PRO A 86 14.42 -3.09 11.70
CA PRO A 86 13.41 -3.98 11.13
C PRO A 86 13.94 -5.41 11.04
N ASN A 87 13.05 -6.41 11.07
CA ASN A 87 13.39 -7.81 10.78
C ASN A 87 14.21 -7.89 9.47
N MET A 88 15.37 -8.54 9.50
CA MET A 88 16.32 -8.55 8.38
C MET A 88 15.73 -9.17 7.11
N ILE A 89 14.98 -10.27 7.22
CA ILE A 89 14.36 -10.94 6.08
C ILE A 89 13.32 -10.02 5.43
N LEU A 90 12.42 -9.44 6.23
CA LEU A 90 11.39 -8.51 5.73
C LEU A 90 12.01 -7.22 5.18
N ARG A 91 13.16 -6.80 5.72
CA ARG A 91 13.93 -5.64 5.23
C ARG A 91 14.57 -5.88 3.87
N LEU A 92 15.12 -7.07 3.63
CA LEU A 92 15.67 -7.44 2.33
C LEU A 92 14.56 -7.67 1.30
N LEU A 93 13.42 -8.21 1.73
CA LEU A 93 12.26 -8.44 0.87
C LEU A 93 11.56 -7.13 0.46
N ALA A 94 11.58 -6.09 1.32
CA ALA A 94 10.83 -4.86 1.10
C ALA A 94 11.18 -4.13 -0.22
N PRO A 95 12.45 -3.92 -0.62
CA PRO A 95 12.78 -3.35 -1.93
C PRO A 95 12.20 -4.13 -3.11
N PHE A 96 12.23 -5.47 -3.06
CA PHE A 96 11.63 -6.30 -4.11
C PHE A 96 10.11 -6.11 -4.16
N VAL A 97 9.45 -6.11 -3.01
CA VAL A 97 8.00 -5.87 -2.92
C VAL A 97 7.64 -4.48 -3.46
N VAL A 98 8.41 -3.45 -3.13
CA VAL A 98 8.20 -2.09 -3.66
C VAL A 98 8.36 -2.06 -5.17
N ALA A 99 9.46 -2.59 -5.70
CA ALA A 99 9.73 -2.61 -7.14
C ALA A 99 8.63 -3.36 -7.90
N LEU A 100 8.29 -4.57 -7.44
CA LEU A 100 7.24 -5.38 -8.04
C LEU A 100 5.87 -4.72 -7.94
N THR A 101 5.56 -4.03 -6.84
CA THR A 101 4.29 -3.27 -6.70
C THR A 101 4.22 -2.17 -7.74
N VAL A 102 5.32 -1.41 -7.92
CA VAL A 102 5.40 -0.35 -8.94
C VAL A 102 5.24 -0.95 -10.34
N ILE A 103 5.90 -2.06 -10.66
CA ILE A 103 5.81 -2.70 -11.98
C ILE A 103 4.40 -3.21 -12.26
N VAL A 104 3.76 -3.92 -11.30
CA VAL A 104 2.40 -4.44 -11.46
C VAL A 104 1.41 -3.30 -11.68
N ILE A 105 1.48 -2.24 -10.87
CA ILE A 105 0.58 -1.09 -10.99
C ILE A 105 0.84 -0.32 -12.29
N ALA A 106 2.10 -0.01 -12.61
CA ALA A 106 2.44 0.75 -13.82
C ALA A 106 2.05 -0.01 -15.09
N SER A 107 2.30 -1.32 -15.15
CA SER A 107 1.87 -2.16 -16.28
C SER A 107 0.35 -2.30 -16.36
N GLY A 108 -0.36 -2.34 -15.22
CA GLY A 108 -1.83 -2.36 -15.17
C GLY A 108 -2.44 -1.05 -15.69
N ILE A 109 -1.86 0.09 -15.30
CA ILE A 109 -2.26 1.41 -15.84
C ILE A 109 -1.94 1.49 -17.33
N ALA A 110 -0.75 1.05 -17.75
CA ALA A 110 -0.36 1.04 -19.16
C ALA A 110 -1.34 0.23 -19.99
N LEU A 111 -1.77 -0.96 -19.55
CA LEU A 111 -2.76 -1.78 -20.25
C LEU A 111 -4.08 -1.06 -20.56
N VAL A 112 -4.49 -0.12 -19.71
CA VAL A 112 -5.72 0.67 -19.93
C VAL A 112 -5.49 1.82 -20.93
N LEU A 113 -4.26 2.35 -21.02
CA LEU A 113 -3.95 3.56 -21.77
C LEU A 113 -3.29 3.31 -23.14
N VAL A 114 -2.56 2.21 -23.30
CA VAL A 114 -1.77 1.93 -24.51
C VAL A 114 -2.62 1.37 -25.66
N PRO A 115 -2.22 1.62 -26.92
CA PRO A 115 -2.93 1.09 -28.09
C PRO A 115 -2.81 -0.45 -28.17
N PRO A 116 -3.75 -1.13 -28.88
CA PRO A 116 -3.82 -2.60 -28.96
C PRO A 116 -2.51 -3.30 -29.32
N ARG A 117 -1.71 -2.70 -30.22
CA ARG A 117 -0.40 -3.24 -30.66
C ARG A 117 0.61 -3.46 -29.53
N GLU A 118 0.52 -2.69 -28.45
CA GLU A 118 1.47 -2.74 -27.31
C GLU A 118 0.90 -3.52 -26.13
N ARG A 119 -0.41 -3.81 -26.11
CA ARG A 119 -1.10 -4.46 -24.98
C ARG A 119 -0.53 -5.84 -24.65
N LEU A 120 -0.12 -6.63 -25.65
CA LEU A 120 0.42 -7.97 -25.40
C LEU A 120 1.71 -7.93 -24.57
N SER A 121 2.61 -7.00 -24.85
CA SER A 121 3.86 -6.83 -24.10
C SER A 121 3.58 -6.40 -22.65
N PHE A 122 2.69 -5.42 -22.45
CA PHE A 122 2.31 -4.98 -21.10
C PHE A 122 1.53 -6.05 -20.34
N LEU A 123 0.74 -6.88 -21.03
CA LEU A 123 0.01 -7.99 -20.41
C LEU A 123 0.97 -9.06 -19.90
N PHE A 124 2.00 -9.38 -20.68
CA PHE A 124 3.06 -10.27 -20.25
C PHE A 124 3.79 -9.71 -19.02
N ILE A 125 4.21 -8.44 -19.05
CA ILE A 125 4.88 -7.78 -17.93
C ILE A 125 3.98 -7.79 -16.68
N HIS A 126 2.71 -7.42 -16.83
CA HIS A 126 1.75 -7.37 -15.73
C HIS A 126 1.55 -8.74 -15.10
N ARG A 127 1.33 -9.79 -15.91
CA ARG A 127 1.14 -11.16 -15.42
C ARG A 127 2.41 -11.72 -14.78
N ALA A 128 3.58 -11.55 -15.41
CA ALA A 128 4.84 -12.06 -14.89
C ALA A 128 5.22 -11.38 -13.58
N SER A 129 5.14 -10.04 -13.54
CA SER A 129 5.38 -9.28 -12.31
C SER A 129 4.35 -9.62 -11.22
N PHE A 130 3.09 -9.84 -11.58
CA PHE A 130 2.05 -10.25 -10.62
C PHE A 130 2.40 -11.57 -9.94
N VAL A 131 2.88 -12.59 -10.66
CA VAL A 131 3.24 -13.89 -10.06
C VAL A 131 4.38 -13.73 -9.03
N LEU A 132 5.43 -13.01 -9.40
CA LEU A 132 6.57 -12.73 -8.49
C LEU A 132 6.14 -11.86 -7.31
N TRP A 133 5.31 -10.86 -7.58
CA TRP A 133 4.75 -9.95 -6.59
C TRP A 133 3.88 -10.71 -5.60
N PHE A 134 3.02 -11.61 -6.05
CA PHE A 134 2.07 -12.35 -5.21
C PHE A 134 2.83 -13.20 -4.17
N GLY A 135 3.83 -13.96 -4.59
CA GLY A 135 4.66 -14.74 -3.66
C GLY A 135 5.38 -13.85 -2.64
N SER A 136 6.01 -12.78 -3.11
CA SER A 136 6.74 -11.83 -2.25
C SER A 136 5.82 -11.09 -1.27
N MET A 137 4.66 -10.64 -1.75
CA MET A 137 3.67 -9.92 -0.99
C MET A 137 3.01 -10.81 0.05
N THR A 138 2.71 -12.08 -0.26
CA THR A 138 2.18 -13.04 0.72
C THR A 138 3.15 -13.20 1.89
N ILE A 139 4.44 -13.43 1.63
CA ILE A 139 5.46 -13.53 2.69
C ILE A 139 5.53 -12.22 3.49
N HIS A 140 5.53 -11.08 2.80
CA HIS A 140 5.59 -9.75 3.44
C HIS A 140 4.38 -9.48 4.35
N VAL A 141 3.17 -9.77 3.87
CA VAL A 141 1.92 -9.57 4.62
C VAL A 141 1.87 -10.49 5.83
N LEU A 142 2.17 -11.78 5.66
CA LEU A 142 2.20 -12.74 6.77
C LEU A 142 3.22 -12.34 7.85
N GLY A 143 4.37 -11.81 7.45
CA GLY A 143 5.37 -11.29 8.37
C GLY A 143 4.92 -10.06 9.18
N HIS A 144 3.93 -9.29 8.68
CA HIS A 144 3.46 -8.05 9.31
C HIS A 144 2.02 -8.09 9.82
N ILE A 145 1.27 -9.19 9.60
CA ILE A 145 -0.17 -9.24 9.85
C ILE A 145 -0.52 -9.03 11.32
N VAL A 146 0.17 -9.71 12.23
CA VAL A 146 -0.10 -9.62 13.68
C VAL A 146 0.17 -8.20 14.20
N GLU A 147 1.32 -7.62 13.84
CA GLU A 147 1.68 -6.26 14.24
C GLU A 147 0.68 -5.23 13.68
N THR A 148 0.34 -5.36 12.40
CA THR A 148 -0.60 -4.45 11.71
C THR A 148 -1.99 -4.52 12.34
N LEU A 149 -2.51 -5.72 12.60
CA LEU A 149 -3.81 -5.91 13.24
C LEU A 149 -3.81 -5.38 14.66
N LYS A 150 -2.79 -5.69 15.47
CA LYS A 150 -2.69 -5.21 16.85
C LYS A 150 -2.70 -3.68 16.91
N VAL A 151 -1.83 -3.02 16.15
CA VAL A 151 -1.72 -1.55 16.16
C VAL A 151 -2.99 -0.90 15.63
N SER A 152 -3.61 -1.47 14.59
CA SER A 152 -4.85 -0.94 14.02
C SER A 152 -6.03 -1.13 14.98
N MET A 153 -6.15 -2.28 15.64
CA MET A 153 -7.20 -2.54 16.63
C MET A 153 -7.04 -1.65 17.87
N GLU A 154 -5.83 -1.41 18.35
CA GLU A 154 -5.57 -0.47 19.44
C GLU A 154 -6.01 0.96 19.09
N GLU A 155 -5.85 1.39 17.83
CA GLU A 155 -6.38 2.67 17.34
C GLU A 155 -7.91 2.68 17.32
N TRP A 156 -8.54 1.67 16.71
CA TRP A 156 -10.00 1.59 16.56
C TRP A 156 -10.73 1.49 17.90
N LEU A 157 -10.18 0.75 18.87
CA LEU A 157 -10.76 0.59 20.21
C LEU A 157 -10.49 1.79 21.12
N GLY A 158 -9.86 2.86 20.64
CA GLY A 158 -9.52 4.03 21.45
C GLY A 158 -8.47 3.75 22.54
N LYS A 159 -7.76 2.62 22.45
CA LYS A 159 -6.72 2.20 23.41
C LYS A 159 -5.38 2.85 23.13
N SER A 160 -5.26 3.64 22.06
CA SER A 160 -4.02 4.32 21.74
C SER A 160 -3.66 5.40 22.77
N PRO A 161 -2.40 5.43 23.25
CA PRO A 161 -1.91 6.49 24.12
C PRO A 161 -1.78 7.86 23.40
N ILE A 162 -1.89 7.90 22.07
CA ILE A 162 -1.76 9.11 21.26
C ILE A 162 -3.12 9.55 20.72
N ARG A 163 -3.57 10.71 21.19
CA ARG A 163 -4.76 11.41 20.67
C ARG A 163 -4.62 11.77 19.19
N GLY A 164 -5.75 11.97 18.50
CA GLY A 164 -5.79 12.39 17.10
C GLY A 164 -6.05 11.28 16.09
N PHE A 165 -6.84 10.27 16.48
CA PHE A 165 -7.32 9.21 15.57
C PHE A 165 -7.94 9.80 14.30
N TRP A 166 -8.84 10.77 14.44
CA TRP A 166 -9.55 11.39 13.31
C TRP A 166 -8.63 12.02 12.27
N PHE A 167 -7.52 12.63 12.67
CA PHE A 167 -6.52 13.16 11.74
C PHE A 167 -5.79 12.04 10.97
N ARG A 168 -5.51 10.91 11.63
CA ARG A 168 -4.86 9.76 10.98
C ARG A 168 -5.84 9.04 10.05
N ALA A 169 -7.08 8.86 10.50
CA ALA A 169 -8.15 8.28 9.72
C ALA A 169 -8.47 9.14 8.49
N SER A 170 -8.48 10.47 8.62
CA SER A 170 -8.74 11.35 7.47
C SER A 170 -7.68 11.18 6.37
N LEU A 171 -6.40 11.03 6.70
CA LEU A 171 -5.37 10.76 5.68
C LEU A 171 -5.63 9.46 4.90
N VAL A 172 -6.02 8.40 5.62
CA VAL A 172 -6.34 7.10 5.00
C VAL A 172 -7.62 7.21 4.17
N ILE A 173 -8.68 7.83 4.71
CA ILE A 173 -9.95 8.05 4.03
C ILE A 173 -9.75 8.91 2.79
N SER A 174 -9.01 10.02 2.88
CA SER A 174 -8.68 10.86 1.74
C SER A 174 -7.94 10.09 0.66
N SER A 175 -7.00 9.21 1.02
CA SER A 175 -6.34 8.34 0.03
C SER A 175 -7.33 7.39 -0.66
N ALA A 176 -8.29 6.82 0.06
CA ALA A 176 -9.33 5.97 -0.50
C ALA A 176 -10.30 6.76 -1.39
N ILE A 177 -10.69 7.97 -1.00
CA ILE A 177 -11.55 8.86 -1.80
C ILE A 177 -10.85 9.27 -3.08
N ILE A 178 -9.57 9.66 -3.02
CA ILE A 178 -8.78 9.96 -4.21
C ILE A 178 -8.71 8.72 -5.10
N GLY A 179 -8.51 7.53 -4.53
CA GLY A 179 -8.53 6.27 -5.26
C GLY A 179 -9.86 6.04 -5.96
N LEU A 180 -10.98 6.30 -5.29
CA LEU A 180 -12.32 6.19 -5.86
C LEU A 180 -12.49 7.16 -7.03
N LEU A 181 -12.07 8.41 -6.89
CA LEU A 181 -12.14 9.40 -7.96
C LEU A 181 -11.29 8.99 -9.18
N VAL A 182 -10.07 8.48 -8.95
CA VAL A 182 -9.22 7.94 -10.02
C VAL A 182 -9.89 6.75 -10.69
N ALA A 183 -10.43 5.80 -9.92
CA ALA A 183 -11.11 4.63 -10.47
C ALA A 183 -12.32 5.01 -11.32
N LEU A 184 -13.12 5.98 -10.87
CA LEU A 184 -14.25 6.53 -11.62
C LEU A 184 -13.79 7.23 -12.92
N TRP A 185 -12.68 7.97 -12.88
CA TRP A 185 -12.12 8.62 -14.06
C TRP A 185 -11.64 7.61 -15.11
N PHE A 186 -11.15 6.43 -14.69
CA PHE A 186 -10.74 5.35 -15.58
C PHE A 186 -11.91 4.55 -16.19
N LEU A 187 -13.16 4.73 -15.72
CA LEU A 187 -14.32 3.97 -16.20
C LEU A 187 -14.60 4.08 -17.70
N PRO A 188 -14.37 5.19 -18.42
CA PRO A 188 -14.61 5.22 -19.86
C PRO A 188 -13.61 4.36 -20.65
N TYR A 189 -12.39 4.19 -20.14
CA TYR A 189 -11.25 3.64 -20.88
C TYR A 189 -11.22 2.10 -20.93
N GLY A 190 -11.88 1.42 -19.99
CA GLY A 190 -11.96 -0.05 -20.03
C GLY A 190 -12.91 -0.61 -21.10
N ASN A 191 -13.75 0.22 -21.75
CA ASN A 191 -14.78 -0.25 -22.69
C ASN A 191 -14.17 -0.77 -23.99
N GLY A 192 -12.97 -0.28 -24.36
CA GLY A 192 -12.24 -0.70 -25.56
C GLY A 192 -11.52 -2.06 -25.44
N TRP A 193 -11.85 -2.88 -24.44
CA TRP A 193 -11.40 -4.27 -24.32
C TRP A 193 -12.45 -5.28 -24.81
N PHE A 194 -13.70 -4.85 -25.00
CA PHE A 194 -14.82 -5.70 -25.44
C PHE A 194 -15.29 -5.38 -26.87
N LEU A 195 -14.57 -4.51 -27.59
CA LEU A 195 -14.83 -4.14 -28.99
C LEU A 195 -13.64 -4.54 -29.87
#